data_AF-A0A7Y0KBG9-F1
#
_entry.id   AF-A0A7Y0KBG9-F1
#
_cell.length_a   1.000
_cell.length_b   1.000
_cell.length_c   1.000
_cell.angle_alpha   90.00
_cell.angle_beta   90.00
_cell.angle_gamma   90.00
#
_symmetry.space_group_name_H-M   'P 1'
#
loop_
_entity.id
_entity.type
_entity.pdbx_description
1 polymer ?
#
loop_
_entity_poly.entity_id
_entity_poly.type
_entity_poly.pdbx_seq_one_letter_code
_entity_poly.pdbx_strand_id
1 'polypeptide(L)'
;MLLFYLKPKNNESLTGFFYRTAKENLMDNIKWINDHFSVFTGYQPNVNLMNWGEQNHIKDTSNFLRIEYQLANSMTFTYLLEFHGLRVDYTKNTIKCPWFSYQTTKVCPVCLKEEPIHRLDWSFTYSFICRKHKLFLIDKSLVLHKCC
;
A
#
# COMPACT_ATOMS: atom_id res chain seq x y z
N MET A 1 -17.85 12.59 -7.65
CA MET A 1 -16.80 13.15 -8.53
C MET A 1 -16.25 12.02 -9.41
N LEU A 2 -15.90 12.31 -10.67
CA LEU A 2 -15.37 11.31 -11.60
C LEU A 2 -13.88 11.10 -11.30
N LEU A 3 -13.50 9.93 -10.78
CA LEU A 3 -12.10 9.52 -10.70
C LEU A 3 -11.75 8.73 -11.96
N PHE A 4 -10.58 8.97 -12.53
CA PHE A 4 -9.97 8.01 -13.46
C PHE A 4 -9.53 6.78 -12.66
N TYR A 5 -10.16 5.66 -12.96
CA TYR A 5 -9.89 4.40 -12.29
C TYR A 5 -8.77 3.67 -12.99
N LEU A 6 -7.75 3.31 -12.21
CA LEU A 6 -6.55 2.65 -12.68
C LEU A 6 -6.69 1.13 -12.53
N LYS A 7 -5.86 0.38 -13.26
CA LYS A 7 -5.63 -1.02 -12.97
C LYS A 7 -4.47 -1.17 -12.00
N PRO A 8 -4.57 -2.02 -10.96
CA PRO A 8 -3.43 -2.36 -10.12
C PRO A 8 -2.28 -2.95 -10.93
N LYS A 9 -1.04 -2.65 -10.52
CA LYS A 9 0.17 -3.22 -11.10
C LYS A 9 0.60 -4.46 -10.32
N ASN A 10 1.41 -5.31 -10.97
CA ASN A 10 1.83 -6.56 -10.35
C ASN A 10 2.63 -6.28 -9.06
N ASN A 11 2.24 -6.96 -7.96
CA ASN A 11 2.87 -6.87 -6.65
C ASN A 11 2.85 -5.44 -6.04
N GLU A 12 1.95 -4.58 -6.51
CA GLU A 12 1.69 -3.27 -5.92
C GLU A 12 0.93 -3.43 -4.59
N SER A 13 1.28 -2.65 -3.57
CA SER A 13 0.51 -2.65 -2.31
C SER A 13 -0.76 -1.81 -2.42
N LEU A 14 -1.76 -2.10 -1.61
CA LEU A 14 -3.04 -1.37 -1.64
C LEU A 14 -2.85 0.13 -1.37
N THR A 15 -2.03 0.50 -0.39
CA THR A 15 -1.66 1.90 -0.15
C THR A 15 -0.93 2.54 -1.35
N GLY A 16 -0.04 1.79 -2.01
CA GLY A 16 0.67 2.27 -3.20
C GLY A 16 -0.29 2.58 -4.34
N PHE A 17 -1.25 1.69 -4.56
CA PHE A 17 -2.29 1.85 -5.56
C PHE A 17 -3.23 3.01 -5.26
N PHE A 18 -3.59 3.20 -3.99
CA PHE A 18 -4.38 4.33 -3.53
C PHE A 18 -3.68 5.66 -3.86
N TYR A 19 -2.39 5.81 -3.52
CA TYR A 19 -1.65 7.04 -3.83
C TYR A 19 -1.37 7.23 -5.32
N ARG A 20 -1.12 6.15 -6.07
CA ARG A 20 -0.99 6.26 -7.52
C ARG A 20 -2.29 6.74 -8.16
N THR A 21 -3.44 6.26 -7.67
CA THR A 21 -4.76 6.75 -8.09
C THR A 21 -4.94 8.22 -7.79
N ALA A 22 -4.49 8.70 -6.62
CA ALA A 22 -4.49 10.13 -6.28
C ALA A 22 -3.70 10.94 -7.32
N LYS A 23 -2.47 10.48 -7.60
CA LYS A 23 -1.55 11.17 -8.52
C LYS A 23 -2.09 11.27 -9.95
N GLU A 24 -2.66 10.19 -10.49
CA GLU A 24 -3.27 10.21 -11.84
C GLU A 24 -4.54 11.07 -11.91
N ASN A 25 -5.16 11.35 -10.77
CA ASN A 25 -6.28 12.28 -10.64
C ASN A 25 -5.84 13.70 -10.25
N LEU A 26 -4.55 14.03 -10.42
CA LEU A 26 -3.96 15.35 -10.13
C LEU A 26 -4.20 15.82 -8.68
N MET A 27 -4.27 14.87 -7.75
CA MET A 27 -4.35 15.15 -6.33
C MET A 27 -2.93 15.32 -5.78
N ASP A 28 -2.42 16.54 -5.86
CA ASP A 28 -1.03 16.87 -5.48
C ASP A 28 -0.73 16.67 -3.99
N ASN A 29 -1.78 16.59 -3.16
CA ASN A 29 -1.68 16.37 -1.74
C ASN A 29 -2.43 15.10 -1.32
N ILE A 30 -1.77 14.26 -0.53
CA ILE A 30 -2.35 13.07 0.11
C ILE A 30 -3.64 13.36 0.90
N LYS A 31 -3.77 14.58 1.44
CA LYS A 31 -4.96 15.04 2.13
C LYS A 31 -6.19 14.99 1.22
N TRP A 32 -6.04 15.32 -0.07
CA TRP A 32 -7.17 15.34 -0.99
C TRP A 32 -7.80 13.97 -1.14
N ILE A 33 -7.02 12.94 -1.46
CA ILE A 33 -7.59 11.60 -1.62
C ILE A 33 -8.17 11.07 -0.30
N ASN A 34 -7.57 11.41 0.84
CA ASN A 34 -8.09 11.04 2.16
C ASN A 34 -9.43 11.74 2.46
N ASP A 35 -9.56 13.03 2.15
CA ASP A 35 -10.81 13.78 2.31
C ASP A 35 -11.91 13.20 1.41
N HIS A 36 -11.58 12.86 0.15
CA HIS A 36 -12.51 12.25 -0.79
C HIS A 36 -12.95 10.86 -0.33
N PHE A 37 -12.02 10.06 0.16
CA PHE A 37 -12.33 8.76 0.76
C PHE A 37 -13.28 8.95 1.95
N SER A 38 -13.00 9.92 2.81
CA SER A 38 -13.83 10.21 3.98
C SER A 38 -15.25 10.66 3.62
N VAL A 39 -15.40 11.46 2.56
CA VAL A 39 -16.73 11.82 2.04
C VAL A 39 -17.46 10.58 1.50
N PHE A 40 -16.75 9.64 0.89
CA PHE A 40 -17.32 8.42 0.34
C PHE A 40 -17.74 7.41 1.42
N THR A 41 -16.94 7.24 2.47
CA THR A 41 -17.15 6.20 3.50
C THR A 41 -17.78 6.72 4.79
N GLY A 42 -17.75 8.04 5.03
CA GLY A 42 -18.15 8.65 6.28
C GLY A 42 -17.08 8.64 7.39
N TYR A 43 -15.86 8.16 7.13
CA TYR A 43 -14.78 8.11 8.13
C TYR A 43 -13.38 8.36 7.53
N GLN A 44 -12.46 8.84 8.36
CA GLN A 44 -11.08 9.11 7.93
C GLN A 44 -10.30 7.82 7.66
N PRO A 45 -9.67 7.65 6.49
CA PRO A 45 -8.89 6.46 6.20
C PRO A 45 -7.66 6.39 7.11
N ASN A 46 -7.46 5.25 7.76
CA ASN A 46 -6.19 4.96 8.40
C ASN A 46 -5.25 4.33 7.38
N VAL A 47 -4.54 5.17 6.62
CA VAL A 47 -3.59 4.75 5.58
C VAL A 47 -2.49 3.82 6.09
N ASN A 48 -2.11 3.93 7.37
CA ASN A 48 -1.16 3.01 7.99
C ASN A 48 -1.73 1.59 8.15
N LEU A 49 -3.05 1.46 8.25
CA LEU A 49 -3.76 0.18 8.35
C LEU A 49 -4.26 -0.34 7.00
N MET A 50 -4.17 0.44 5.93
CA MET A 50 -4.69 0.07 4.61
C MET A 50 -4.03 -1.22 4.05
N ASN A 51 -2.74 -1.47 4.36
CA ASN A 51 -2.10 -2.74 4.02
C ASN A 51 -2.25 -3.83 5.11
N TRP A 52 -2.78 -3.51 6.30
CA TRP A 52 -2.87 -4.42 7.46
C TRP A 52 -4.31 -4.88 7.77
N GLY A 53 -5.30 -4.28 7.11
CA GLY A 53 -6.59 -4.89 6.84
C GLY A 53 -7.48 -5.17 8.05
N GLU A 54 -8.37 -4.21 8.36
CA GLU A 54 -9.72 -4.58 8.81
C GLU A 54 -10.57 -4.86 7.56
N GLN A 55 -11.34 -5.96 7.54
CA GLN A 55 -12.09 -6.40 6.34
C GLN A 55 -12.99 -5.29 5.77
N ASN A 56 -13.63 -4.50 6.64
CA ASN A 56 -14.46 -3.38 6.23
C ASN A 56 -13.64 -2.30 5.51
N HIS A 57 -12.44 -1.98 6.01
CA HIS A 57 -11.58 -0.98 5.38
C HIS A 57 -11.09 -1.41 4.00
N ILE A 58 -10.77 -2.70 3.81
CA ILE A 58 -10.40 -3.23 2.49
C ILE A 58 -11.57 -3.13 1.52
N LYS A 59 -12.78 -3.49 1.96
CA LYS A 59 -14.00 -3.41 1.16
C LYS A 59 -14.33 -1.98 0.75
N ASP A 60 -14.22 -1.03 1.66
CA ASP A 60 -14.45 0.38 1.35
C ASP A 60 -13.41 0.91 0.37
N THR A 61 -12.15 0.51 0.54
CA THR A 61 -11.05 0.85 -0.38
C THR A 61 -11.27 0.24 -1.77
N SER A 62 -11.70 -1.02 -1.85
CA SER A 62 -12.01 -1.67 -3.13
C SER A 62 -13.15 -0.96 -3.85
N ASN A 63 -14.21 -0.59 -3.12
CA ASN A 63 -15.35 0.15 -3.66
C ASN A 63 -14.94 1.55 -4.14
N PHE A 64 -14.16 2.27 -3.33
CA PHE A 64 -13.67 3.60 -3.67
C PHE A 64 -12.79 3.59 -4.93
N LEU A 65 -11.90 2.60 -5.05
CA LEU A 65 -10.98 2.45 -6.18
C LEU A 65 -11.58 1.68 -7.37
N ARG A 66 -12.82 1.19 -7.25
CA ARG A 66 -13.52 0.36 -8.25
C ARG A 66 -12.73 -0.85 -8.73
N ILE A 67 -12.17 -1.59 -7.79
CA ILE A 67 -11.54 -2.90 -8.03
C ILE A 67 -12.29 -3.98 -7.27
N GLU A 68 -12.13 -5.24 -7.70
CA GLU A 68 -12.70 -6.37 -6.98
C GLU A 68 -12.12 -6.48 -5.57
N TYR A 69 -12.97 -6.86 -4.60
CA TYR A 69 -12.54 -7.04 -3.22
C TYR A 69 -11.38 -8.03 -3.08
N GLN A 70 -11.45 -9.16 -3.79
CA GLN A 70 -10.42 -10.20 -3.77
C GLN A 70 -9.08 -9.66 -4.27
N LEU A 71 -9.11 -8.82 -5.30
CA LEU A 71 -7.92 -8.15 -5.83
C LEU A 71 -7.36 -7.17 -4.78
N ALA A 72 -8.20 -6.31 -4.19
CA ALA A 72 -7.77 -5.38 -3.15
C ALA A 72 -7.17 -6.13 -1.94
N ASN A 73 -7.82 -7.22 -1.51
CA ASN A 73 -7.35 -8.05 -0.40
C ASN A 73 -5.98 -8.67 -0.71
N SER A 74 -5.76 -9.15 -1.95
CA SER A 74 -4.47 -9.71 -2.37
C SER A 74 -3.29 -8.73 -2.34
N MET A 75 -3.59 -7.43 -2.27
CA MET A 75 -2.62 -6.33 -2.19
C MET A 75 -2.34 -5.88 -0.75
N THR A 76 -2.71 -6.71 0.24
CA THR A 76 -2.47 -6.45 1.67
C THR A 76 -1.44 -7.42 2.27
N PHE A 77 -0.78 -6.99 3.34
CA PHE A 77 0.13 -7.84 4.11
C PHE A 77 -0.61 -8.99 4.79
N THR A 78 -1.86 -8.76 5.20
CA THR A 78 -2.73 -9.77 5.81
C THR A 78 -2.94 -10.97 4.89
N TYR A 79 -3.33 -10.71 3.64
CA TYR A 79 -3.46 -11.77 2.65
C TYR A 79 -2.13 -12.50 2.41
N LEU A 80 -1.02 -11.75 2.31
CA LEU A 80 0.26 -12.38 2.05
C LEU A 80 0.72 -13.29 3.21
N LEU A 81 0.49 -12.86 4.46
CA LEU A 81 0.76 -13.66 5.65
C LEU A 81 -0.09 -14.94 5.65
N GLU A 82 -1.39 -14.82 5.41
CA GLU A 82 -2.32 -15.96 5.34
C GLU A 82 -1.94 -16.93 4.22
N PHE A 83 -1.56 -16.41 3.04
CA PHE A 83 -1.09 -17.20 1.91
C PHE A 83 0.15 -18.05 2.27
N HIS A 84 1.00 -17.54 3.15
CA HIS A 84 2.17 -18.27 3.68
C HIS A 84 1.87 -19.08 4.95
N GLY A 85 0.60 -19.22 5.35
CA GLY A 85 0.20 -19.97 6.55
C GLY A 85 0.54 -19.28 7.87
N LEU A 86 0.94 -18.00 7.84
CA LEU A 86 1.27 -17.21 9.01
C LEU A 86 -0.01 -16.52 9.52
N ARG A 87 -0.56 -17.02 10.63
CA ARG A 87 -1.71 -16.38 11.28
C ARG A 87 -1.22 -15.26 12.19
N VAL A 88 -1.69 -14.04 11.94
CA VAL A 88 -1.47 -12.90 12.84
C VAL A 88 -2.81 -12.55 13.49
N ASP A 89 -2.81 -12.48 14.82
CA ASP A 89 -3.98 -12.10 15.60
C ASP A 89 -4.08 -10.56 15.67
N TYR A 90 -4.84 -9.99 14.75
CA TYR A 90 -5.04 -8.55 14.65
C TYR A 90 -5.94 -7.97 15.75
N THR A 91 -6.63 -8.81 16.53
CA THR A 91 -7.50 -8.35 17.63
C THR A 91 -6.69 -7.90 18.85
N LYS A 92 -5.43 -8.33 18.94
CA LYS A 92 -4.45 -7.86 19.91
C LYS A 92 -3.64 -6.75 19.27
N ASN A 93 -4.13 -5.53 19.42
CA ASN A 93 -3.68 -4.27 18.82
C ASN A 93 -2.21 -3.84 19.11
N THR A 94 -1.29 -4.76 19.40
CA THR A 94 0.00 -4.43 20.05
C THR A 94 1.23 -5.18 19.55
N ILE A 95 1.12 -6.25 18.76
CA ILE A 95 2.33 -6.94 18.27
C ILE A 95 2.60 -6.58 16.81
N LYS A 96 3.47 -5.58 16.61
CA LYS A 96 4.09 -5.33 15.32
C LYS A 96 4.70 -6.64 14.80
N CYS A 97 4.31 -7.05 13.60
CA CYS A 97 4.82 -8.24 12.94
C CYS A 97 6.28 -7.98 12.52
N PRO A 98 7.30 -8.65 13.10
CA PRO A 98 8.70 -8.32 12.86
C PRO A 98 9.16 -8.58 11.42
N TRP A 99 8.36 -9.35 10.68
CA TRP A 99 8.57 -9.62 9.26
C TRP A 99 8.43 -8.37 8.40
N PHE A 100 7.77 -7.32 8.89
CA PHE A 100 7.55 -6.08 8.16
C PHE A 100 8.22 -4.88 8.82
N SER A 101 8.72 -3.99 7.96
CA SER A 101 9.19 -2.67 8.37
C SER A 101 8.03 -1.68 8.40
N TYR A 102 7.92 -0.93 9.50
CA TYR A 102 6.87 0.06 9.72
C TYR A 102 7.37 1.50 9.60
N GLN A 103 8.68 1.73 9.63
CA GLN A 103 9.29 3.07 9.65
C GLN A 103 10.04 3.42 8.37
N THR A 104 10.53 2.40 7.66
CA THR A 104 11.28 2.57 6.41
C THR A 104 10.77 1.58 5.38
N THR A 105 10.68 2.02 4.12
CA THR A 105 10.42 1.11 3.01
C THR A 105 11.71 0.95 2.22
N LYS A 106 12.12 -0.29 1.99
CA LYS A 106 13.25 -0.59 1.11
C LYS A 106 12.80 -0.50 -0.34
N VAL A 107 13.56 0.17 -1.20
CA VAL A 107 13.16 0.36 -2.60
C VAL A 107 14.29 0.03 -3.57
N CYS A 108 13.92 -0.39 -4.78
CA CYS A 108 14.87 -0.45 -5.89
C CYS A 108 14.79 0.85 -6.69
N PRO A 109 15.86 1.65 -6.79
CA PRO A 109 15.83 2.90 -7.54
C PRO A 109 15.60 2.69 -9.04
N VAL A 110 16.06 1.56 -9.59
CA VAL A 110 15.83 1.21 -11.00
C VAL A 110 14.37 0.85 -11.24
N CYS A 111 13.77 0.01 -10.38
CA CYS A 111 12.33 -0.28 -10.46
C CYS A 111 11.50 1.01 -10.37
N LEU A 112 11.84 1.93 -9.46
CA LEU A 112 11.08 3.18 -9.32
C LEU A 112 11.15 4.08 -10.56
N LYS A 113 12.28 4.07 -11.30
CA LYS A 113 12.41 4.80 -12.56
C LYS A 113 11.60 4.17 -13.68
N GLU A 114 11.60 2.84 -13.77
CA GLU A 114 10.81 2.11 -14.77
C GLU A 114 9.31 2.17 -14.48
N GLU A 115 8.95 2.01 -13.21
CA GLU A 115 7.58 1.88 -12.74
C GLU A 115 7.46 2.42 -11.30
N PRO A 116 6.96 3.65 -11.10
CA PRO A 116 6.97 4.35 -9.82
C PRO A 116 5.85 3.86 -8.90
N ILE A 117 5.89 2.58 -8.50
CA ILE A 117 4.95 1.94 -7.60
C ILE A 117 5.60 1.55 -6.28
N HIS A 118 4.79 1.50 -5.23
CA HIS A 118 5.16 0.87 -3.98
C HIS A 118 4.83 -0.62 -4.03
N ARG A 119 5.84 -1.47 -3.89
CA ARG A 119 5.65 -2.92 -3.91
C ARG A 119 5.38 -3.47 -2.53
N LEU A 120 4.59 -4.53 -2.48
CA LEU A 120 4.24 -5.17 -1.22
C LEU A 120 5.45 -5.86 -0.57
N ASP A 121 6.25 -6.55 -1.39
CA ASP A 121 7.43 -7.30 -0.92
C ASP A 121 8.62 -6.44 -0.46
N TRP A 122 8.57 -5.13 -0.74
CA TRP A 122 9.53 -4.14 -0.27
C TRP A 122 9.34 -3.74 1.19
N SER A 123 8.18 -4.05 1.74
CA SER A 123 7.88 -3.78 3.15
C SER A 123 8.39 -4.89 4.07
N PHE A 124 8.90 -6.01 3.54
CA PHE A 124 9.50 -7.06 4.35
C PHE A 124 10.86 -6.65 4.89
N THR A 125 11.07 -6.86 6.19
CA THR A 125 12.34 -6.59 6.89
C THR A 125 13.51 -7.32 6.23
N TYR A 126 13.28 -8.56 5.76
CA TYR A 126 14.29 -9.42 5.16
C TYR A 126 14.43 -9.27 3.63
N SER A 127 13.70 -8.33 3.03
CA SER A 127 13.84 -8.03 1.60
C SER A 127 15.03 -7.09 1.41
N PHE A 128 16.20 -7.67 1.13
CA PHE A 128 17.43 -6.90 0.93
C PHE A 128 17.81 -6.72 -0.54
N ILE A 129 17.30 -7.57 -1.44
CA ILE A 129 17.73 -7.62 -2.83
C ILE A 129 16.52 -7.48 -3.76
N CYS A 130 16.62 -6.59 -4.74
CA CYS A 130 15.67 -6.52 -5.83
C CYS A 130 15.76 -7.79 -6.68
N ARG A 131 14.69 -8.60 -6.71
CA ARG A 131 14.66 -9.83 -7.51
C ARG A 131 14.78 -9.60 -9.02
N LYS A 132 14.36 -8.43 -9.52
CA LYS A 132 14.43 -8.03 -10.94
C LYS A 132 15.84 -7.59 -11.34
N HIS A 133 16.40 -6.59 -10.65
CA HIS A 133 17.67 -5.96 -11.03
C HIS A 133 18.90 -6.52 -10.31
N LYS A 134 18.71 -7.43 -9.34
CA LYS A 134 19.79 -8.08 -8.56
C LYS A 134 20.70 -7.10 -7.79
N LEU A 135 20.14 -5.95 -7.39
CA LEU A 135 20.82 -4.92 -6.59
C LEU A 135 20.27 -4.89 -5.17
N PHE A 136 21.07 -4.42 -4.22
CA PHE A 136 20.59 -4.14 -2.87
C PHE A 136 19.51 -3.05 -2.89
N LEU A 137 18.45 -3.27 -2.11
CA LEU A 137 17.42 -2.27 -1.88
C LEU A 137 17.95 -1.20 -0.93
N ILE A 138 17.61 0.06 -1.21
CA ILE A 138 17.98 1.20 -0.38
C ILE A 138 16.82 1.60 0.52
N ASP A 139 17.12 2.04 1.74
CA ASP A 139 16.09 2.55 2.63
C ASP A 139 15.58 3.91 2.13
N LYS A 140 14.28 3.98 1.87
CA LYS A 140 13.56 5.23 1.70
C LYS A 140 12.87 5.50 3.03
N SER A 141 13.25 6.59 3.70
CA SER A 141 12.53 7.06 4.87
C SER A 141 11.08 7.38 4.47
N LEU A 142 10.13 7.02 5.33
CA LEU A 142 8.70 7.37 5.18
C LEU A 142 8.43 8.87 5.34
N VAL A 143 9.45 9.73 5.18
CA VAL A 143 9.27 11.18 5.01
C VAL A 143 8.70 11.40 3.60
N LEU A 144 7.43 11.02 3.44
CA LEU A 144 6.51 11.57 2.46
C LEU A 144 6.41 13.07 2.73
N HIS A 145 7.36 13.87 2.23
CA HIS A 145 7.28 15.31 1.96
C HIS A 145 8.66 15.79 1.51
N LYS A 146 8.99 15.56 0.23
CA LYS A 146 9.96 16.31 -0.60
C LYS A 146 10.11 15.66 -1.98
N CYS A 147 9.00 15.24 -2.58
CA CYS A 147 8.92 15.23 -4.04
C CYS A 147 8.25 16.55 -4.40
N CYS A 148 8.88 17.25 -5.33
CA CYS A 148 8.71 18.64 -5.72
C CYS A 148 7.26 19.04 -6.00
#